data_AF-A0A8J3JVF2-F1
#
_entry.id   AF-A0A8J3JVF2-F1
#
_cell.length_a   1.000
_cell.length_b   1.000
_cell.length_c   1.000
_cell.angle_alpha   90.00
_cell.angle_beta   90.00
_cell.angle_gamma   90.00
#
_symmetry.space_group_name_H-M   'P 1'
#
loop_
_entity.id
_entity.type
_entity.pdbx_description
1 polymer ?
#
loop_
_entity_poly.entity_id
_entity_poly.type
_entity_poly.pdbx_seq_one_letter_code
_entity_poly.pdbx_strand_id
1 'polypeptide(L)'
;MIHTPSLAGMSEPTPPGSSEPPVPSAPSYEPPSAPASPPPSAPGGYGPPPVVGNVAPAGFANNDDKTWALVAHFGGAAGALLGAGGGGWVAPLIALLVQGPKSPAARAHAVEALNFQIGISIVSIVCWILSCLIIPIFIALAATVVGVVFGVLAGIKANEGQLYTYPMSFLKLVK
;
A
#
# COMPACT_ATOMS: atom_id res chain seq x y z
N MET A 1 -111.67 -0.86 4.68
CA MET A 1 -112.15 0.18 3.74
C MET A 1 -110.91 0.93 3.26
N ILE A 2 -110.52 1.10 2.00
CA ILE A 2 -110.97 0.76 0.64
C ILE A 2 -109.72 1.03 -0.25
N HIS A 3 -109.50 0.18 -1.25
CA HIS A 3 -108.78 0.40 -2.53
C HIS A 3 -107.29 0.83 -2.63
N THR A 4 -106.53 0.01 -3.39
CA THR A 4 -105.40 0.42 -4.23
C THR A 4 -105.89 1.20 -5.47
N PRO A 5 -105.03 1.99 -6.14
CA PRO A 5 -104.49 1.47 -7.40
C PRO A 5 -103.01 1.84 -7.71
N SER A 6 -102.43 0.98 -8.54
CA SER A 6 -101.19 1.11 -9.30
C SER A 6 -101.28 2.20 -10.37
N LEU A 7 -100.17 2.88 -10.69
CA LEU A 7 -99.85 3.35 -12.05
C LEU A 7 -98.36 3.64 -12.20
N ALA A 8 -97.83 3.17 -13.32
CA ALA A 8 -96.45 3.22 -13.74
C ALA A 8 -96.13 4.52 -14.51
N GLY A 9 -94.84 4.88 -14.51
CA GLY A 9 -94.17 5.57 -15.61
C GLY A 9 -94.20 7.10 -15.62
N MET A 10 -93.06 7.71 -15.28
CA MET A 10 -92.54 8.92 -15.95
C MET A 10 -91.06 9.15 -15.57
N SER A 11 -90.26 9.42 -16.60
CA SER A 11 -88.80 9.52 -16.68
C SER A 11 -88.18 10.80 -16.07
N GLU A 12 -86.87 10.72 -15.80
CA GLU A 12 -85.87 11.69 -15.27
C GLU A 12 -86.08 13.20 -15.50
N PRO A 13 -85.39 14.05 -14.69
CA PRO A 13 -84.10 14.58 -15.17
C PRO A 13 -82.96 14.52 -14.15
N THR A 14 -81.79 14.07 -14.61
CA THR A 14 -80.50 14.16 -13.94
C THR A 14 -80.07 15.64 -13.80
N PRO A 15 -79.56 16.11 -12.63
CA PRO A 15 -79.09 17.47 -12.49
C PRO A 15 -77.78 17.71 -13.29
N PRO A 16 -77.59 18.91 -13.86
CA PRO A 16 -76.43 19.22 -14.72
C PRO A 16 -75.12 19.16 -13.92
N GLY A 17 -74.12 18.53 -14.53
CA GLY A 17 -72.81 18.29 -13.94
C GLY A 17 -72.10 19.56 -13.49
N SER A 18 -71.67 19.58 -12.23
CA SER A 18 -70.63 20.48 -11.76
C SER A 18 -69.30 20.01 -12.35
N SER A 19 -68.82 20.72 -13.37
CA SER A 19 -67.45 20.57 -13.86
C SER A 19 -66.47 21.04 -12.78
N GLU A 20 -65.93 20.10 -12.02
CA GLU A 20 -64.78 20.33 -11.15
C GLU A 20 -63.55 20.65 -12.02
N PRO A 21 -62.81 21.74 -11.77
CA PRO A 21 -61.61 22.05 -12.52
C PRO A 21 -60.56 20.93 -12.33
N PRO A 22 -59.78 20.56 -13.36
CA PRO A 22 -58.79 19.51 -13.23
C PRO A 22 -57.74 19.89 -12.18
N VAL A 23 -57.65 19.10 -11.12
CA VAL A 23 -56.56 19.17 -10.14
C VAL A 23 -55.25 18.94 -10.90
N PRO A 24 -54.25 19.84 -10.83
CA PRO A 24 -52.96 19.58 -11.41
C PRO A 24 -52.37 18.33 -10.79
N SER A 25 -52.10 17.31 -11.60
CA SER A 25 -51.40 16.10 -11.17
C SER A 25 -50.09 16.52 -10.51
N ALA A 26 -49.93 16.26 -9.22
CA ALA A 26 -48.65 16.46 -8.54
C ALA A 26 -47.59 15.62 -9.27
N PRO A 27 -46.37 16.15 -9.50
CA PRO A 27 -45.31 15.37 -10.11
C PRO A 27 -45.04 14.13 -9.26
N SER A 28 -45.07 12.97 -9.91
CA SER A 28 -44.68 11.69 -9.32
C SER A 28 -43.25 11.79 -8.81
N TYR A 29 -43.05 11.80 -7.50
CA TYR A 29 -41.73 11.67 -6.92
C TYR A 29 -41.31 10.21 -7.08
N GLU A 30 -40.55 9.88 -8.13
CA GLU A 30 -39.80 8.63 -8.18
C GLU A 30 -38.64 8.74 -7.18
N PRO A 31 -38.54 7.85 -6.17
CA PRO A 31 -37.37 7.82 -5.31
C PRO A 31 -36.14 7.46 -6.15
N PRO A 32 -34.94 8.00 -5.83
CA PRO A 32 -33.71 7.63 -6.53
C PRO A 32 -33.54 6.11 -6.51
N SER A 33 -33.36 5.51 -7.68
CA SER A 33 -33.05 4.10 -7.82
C SER A 33 -31.81 3.78 -6.97
N ALA A 34 -31.98 2.87 -6.02
CA ALA A 34 -30.88 2.39 -5.19
C ALA A 34 -29.73 1.90 -6.10
N PRO A 35 -28.45 2.14 -5.74
CA PRO A 35 -27.33 1.62 -6.50
C PRO A 35 -27.50 0.12 -6.71
N ALA A 36 -27.44 -0.32 -7.96
CA ALA A 36 -27.52 -1.74 -8.29
C ALA A 36 -26.43 -2.49 -7.50
N SER A 37 -26.84 -3.45 -6.66
CA SER A 37 -25.91 -4.34 -5.98
C SER A 37 -25.04 -5.05 -7.02
N PRO A 38 -23.70 -5.12 -6.81
CA PRO A 38 -22.82 -5.76 -7.78
C PRO A 38 -23.17 -7.25 -7.94
N PRO A 39 -22.98 -7.82 -9.14
CA PRO A 39 -23.31 -9.22 -9.40
C PRO A 39 -22.50 -10.15 -8.47
N PRO A 40 -23.04 -11.31 -8.07
CA PRO A 40 -22.31 -12.27 -7.26
C PRO A 40 -21.01 -12.66 -7.97
N SER A 41 -19.87 -12.47 -7.31
CA SER A 41 -18.57 -12.92 -7.79
C SER A 41 -18.60 -14.44 -7.96
N ALA A 42 -18.44 -14.91 -9.21
CA ALA A 42 -18.36 -16.32 -9.54
C ALA A 42 -17.17 -16.98 -8.81
N PRO A 43 -17.29 -18.23 -8.33
CA PRO A 43 -16.20 -18.91 -7.66
C PRO A 43 -15.19 -19.42 -8.68
N GLY A 44 -13.96 -18.88 -8.63
CA GLY A 44 -12.80 -19.44 -9.32
C GLY A 44 -12.42 -18.72 -10.60
N GLY A 45 -11.50 -17.77 -10.49
CA GLY A 45 -10.80 -17.20 -11.63
C GLY A 45 -9.70 -16.26 -11.17
N TYR A 46 -8.43 -16.64 -11.40
CA TYR A 46 -7.29 -15.74 -11.28
C TYR A 46 -7.30 -14.76 -12.46
N GLY A 47 -8.11 -13.71 -12.37
CA GLY A 47 -7.99 -12.55 -13.23
C GLY A 47 -6.89 -11.61 -12.72
N PRO A 48 -6.20 -10.86 -13.60
CA PRO A 48 -5.32 -9.77 -13.17
C PRO A 48 -6.12 -8.76 -12.32
N PRO A 49 -5.52 -8.15 -11.29
CA PRO A 49 -6.23 -7.21 -10.44
C PRO A 49 -6.73 -6.04 -11.29
N PRO A 50 -7.99 -5.61 -11.11
CA PRO A 50 -8.51 -4.46 -11.83
C PRO A 50 -7.74 -3.21 -11.37
N VAL A 51 -7.18 -2.46 -12.32
CA VAL A 51 -6.71 -1.09 -12.08
C VAL A 51 -7.94 -0.24 -11.82
N VAL A 52 -8.36 -0.18 -10.55
CA VAL A 52 -9.45 0.66 -10.08
C VAL A 52 -8.83 1.90 -9.46
N GLY A 53 -9.07 3.06 -10.07
CA GLY A 53 -8.69 4.34 -9.49
C GLY A 53 -9.29 4.49 -8.09
N ASN A 54 -8.45 4.78 -7.11
CA ASN A 54 -8.71 5.31 -5.75
C ASN A 54 -10.03 5.00 -5.02
N VAL A 55 -10.75 3.92 -5.32
CA VAL A 55 -11.82 3.43 -4.45
C VAL A 55 -11.13 2.78 -3.26
N ALA A 56 -11.18 3.44 -2.10
CA ALA A 56 -10.67 2.90 -0.85
C ALA A 56 -11.25 1.48 -0.66
N PRO A 57 -10.43 0.48 -0.29
CA PRO A 57 -10.93 -0.88 -0.11
C PRO A 57 -12.11 -0.88 0.87
N ALA A 58 -13.12 -1.69 0.61
CA ALA A 58 -14.04 -2.10 1.66
C ALA A 58 -13.17 -2.58 2.84
N GLY A 59 -13.33 -1.96 4.01
CA GLY A 59 -12.48 -2.22 5.17
C GLY A 59 -12.40 -3.71 5.52
N PHE A 60 -11.49 -4.08 6.41
CA PHE A 60 -11.33 -5.47 6.82
C PHE A 60 -12.63 -6.07 7.36
N ALA A 61 -12.99 -7.27 6.88
CA ALA A 61 -14.18 -8.00 7.33
C ALA A 61 -14.07 -8.44 8.80
N ASN A 62 -12.85 -8.60 9.31
CA ASN A 62 -12.54 -8.97 10.69
C ASN A 62 -11.19 -8.37 11.13
N ASN A 63 -10.94 -8.38 12.45
CA ASN A 63 -9.71 -7.84 13.02
C ASN A 63 -8.47 -8.70 12.74
N ASP A 64 -8.63 -9.99 12.46
CA ASP A 64 -7.50 -10.87 12.16
C ASP A 64 -6.86 -10.49 10.83
N ASP A 65 -7.65 -10.20 9.80
CA ASP A 65 -7.16 -9.76 8.50
C ASP A 65 -6.44 -8.42 8.59
N LYS A 66 -6.99 -7.51 9.41
CA LYS A 66 -6.32 -6.24 9.73
C LYS A 66 -4.96 -6.51 10.38
N THR A 67 -4.93 -7.38 11.39
CA THR A 67 -3.71 -7.70 12.13
C THR A 67 -2.65 -8.30 11.21
N TRP A 68 -3.01 -9.28 10.37
CA TRP A 68 -2.07 -9.91 9.46
C TRP A 68 -1.61 -9.01 8.31
N ALA A 69 -2.46 -8.09 7.82
CA ALA A 69 -2.03 -7.05 6.91
C ALA A 69 -0.99 -6.11 7.56
N LEU A 70 -1.23 -5.68 8.80
CA LEU A 70 -0.28 -4.86 9.55
C LEU A 70 1.03 -5.62 9.80
N VAL A 71 0.98 -6.91 10.16
CA VAL A 71 2.18 -7.75 10.33
C VAL A 71 2.99 -7.82 9.04
N ALA A 72 2.34 -8.03 7.89
CA ALA A 72 3.03 -8.10 6.60
C ALA A 72 3.78 -6.79 6.28
N HIS A 73 3.13 -5.65 6.42
CA HIS A 73 3.71 -4.35 6.08
C HIS A 73 4.71 -3.85 7.15
N PHE A 74 4.31 -3.77 8.42
CA PHE A 74 5.15 -3.24 9.49
C PHE A 74 6.24 -4.22 9.91
N GLY A 75 5.94 -5.52 9.99
CA GLY A 75 6.95 -6.54 10.21
C GLY A 75 7.95 -6.57 9.05
N GLY A 76 7.47 -6.34 7.82
CA GLY A 76 8.33 -6.17 6.68
C GLY A 76 9.26 -4.97 6.86
N ALA A 77 8.72 -3.78 7.12
CA ALA A 77 9.50 -2.56 7.32
C ALA A 77 10.53 -2.71 8.45
N ALA A 78 10.15 -3.33 9.58
CA ALA A 78 11.07 -3.62 10.68
C ALA A 78 12.19 -4.58 10.27
N GLY A 79 11.86 -5.66 9.55
CA GLY A 79 12.84 -6.60 9.00
C GLY A 79 13.80 -5.95 7.99
N ALA A 80 13.30 -5.02 7.19
CA ALA A 80 14.13 -4.23 6.28
C ALA A 80 15.07 -3.32 7.08
N LEU A 81 14.57 -2.60 8.10
CA LEU A 81 15.40 -1.72 8.91
C LEU A 81 16.53 -2.48 9.62
N LEU A 82 16.19 -3.55 10.34
CA LEU A 82 17.14 -4.34 11.13
C LEU A 82 18.09 -5.15 10.25
N GLY A 83 17.61 -5.60 9.08
CA GLY A 83 18.39 -6.35 8.11
C GLY A 83 19.09 -5.50 7.05
N ALA A 84 19.22 -4.19 7.26
CA ALA A 84 19.85 -3.25 6.33
C ALA A 84 19.32 -3.36 4.88
N GLY A 85 18.01 -3.53 4.76
CA GLY A 85 17.25 -3.69 3.53
C GLY A 85 17.01 -5.14 3.10
N GLY A 86 17.82 -6.10 3.57
CA GLY A 86 17.78 -7.50 3.10
C GLY A 86 16.76 -8.42 3.79
N GLY A 87 16.32 -8.08 5.01
CA GLY A 87 15.45 -8.93 5.82
C GLY A 87 13.95 -8.64 5.71
N GLY A 88 13.56 -7.68 4.87
CA GLY A 88 12.20 -7.12 4.87
C GLY A 88 11.09 -8.04 4.37
N TRP A 89 11.44 -9.13 3.68
CA TRP A 89 10.48 -10.03 3.05
C TRP A 89 9.99 -11.15 3.99
N VAL A 90 10.64 -11.36 5.14
CA VAL A 90 10.35 -12.49 6.04
C VAL A 90 8.94 -12.39 6.63
N ALA A 91 8.59 -11.25 7.23
CA ALA A 91 7.27 -11.05 7.82
C ALA A 91 6.10 -11.15 6.81
N PRO A 92 6.15 -10.51 5.62
CA PRO A 92 5.07 -10.68 4.64
C PRO A 92 5.00 -12.10 4.08
N LEU A 93 6.12 -12.82 3.97
CA LEU A 93 6.09 -14.25 3.63
C LEU A 93 5.39 -15.08 4.70
N ILE A 94 5.68 -14.85 5.98
CA ILE A 94 5.00 -15.53 7.09
C ILE A 94 3.50 -15.22 7.07
N ALA A 95 3.11 -13.95 6.90
CA ALA A 95 1.71 -13.55 6.81
C ALA A 95 0.99 -14.23 5.63
N LEU A 96 1.67 -14.34 4.48
CA LEU A 96 1.15 -15.02 3.29
C LEU A 96 0.90 -16.50 3.55
N LEU A 97 1.83 -17.20 4.21
CA LEU A 97 1.71 -18.64 4.50
C LEU A 97 0.68 -18.94 5.59
N VAL A 98 0.55 -18.09 6.61
CA VAL A 98 -0.32 -18.34 7.77
C VAL A 98 -1.76 -17.91 7.54
N GLN A 99 -1.98 -16.73 6.95
CA GLN A 99 -3.30 -16.13 6.78
C GLN A 99 -3.77 -16.12 5.32
N GLY A 100 -2.86 -16.20 4.35
CA GLY A 100 -3.20 -16.19 2.92
C GLY A 100 -4.19 -17.28 2.48
N PRO A 101 -4.14 -18.52 2.99
CA PRO A 101 -5.14 -19.55 2.67
C PRO A 101 -6.52 -19.31 3.31
N LYS A 102 -6.60 -18.47 4.35
CA LYS A 102 -7.81 -18.25 5.16
C LYS A 102 -8.58 -17.01 4.74
N SER A 103 -7.88 -15.97 4.27
CA SER A 103 -8.48 -14.69 3.90
C SER A 103 -7.90 -14.14 2.59
N PRO A 104 -8.74 -13.92 1.57
CA PRO A 104 -8.34 -13.21 0.35
C PRO A 104 -7.81 -11.80 0.62
N ALA A 105 -8.36 -11.09 1.62
CA ALA A 105 -7.94 -9.73 1.95
C ALA A 105 -6.52 -9.72 2.54
N ALA A 106 -6.25 -10.56 3.55
CA ALA A 106 -4.92 -10.67 4.14
C ALA A 106 -3.89 -11.17 3.12
N ARG A 107 -4.29 -12.10 2.23
CA ARG A 107 -3.44 -12.58 1.13
C ARG A 107 -3.02 -11.45 0.21
N ALA A 108 -3.93 -10.58 -0.21
CA ALA A 108 -3.63 -9.48 -1.11
C ALA A 108 -2.57 -8.53 -0.50
N HIS A 109 -2.73 -8.16 0.77
CA HIS A 109 -1.73 -7.35 1.49
C HIS A 109 -0.39 -8.06 1.64
N ALA A 110 -0.39 -9.34 1.99
CA ALA A 110 0.84 -10.10 2.18
C ALA A 110 1.62 -10.28 0.88
N VAL A 111 0.94 -10.55 -0.25
CA VAL A 111 1.60 -10.65 -1.58
C VAL A 111 2.18 -9.30 -2.00
N GLU A 112 1.42 -8.21 -1.85
CA GLU A 112 1.90 -6.87 -2.22
C GLU A 112 3.12 -6.46 -1.39
N ALA A 113 3.03 -6.63 -0.06
CA ALA A 113 4.14 -6.38 0.85
C ALA A 113 5.37 -7.24 0.51
N LEU A 114 5.17 -8.52 0.18
CA LEU A 114 6.26 -9.43 -0.17
C LEU A 114 6.97 -8.98 -1.45
N ASN A 115 6.21 -8.62 -2.48
CA ASN A 115 6.77 -8.14 -3.76
C ASN A 115 7.58 -6.86 -3.57
N PHE A 116 7.04 -5.89 -2.82
CA PHE A 116 7.75 -4.66 -2.51
C PHE A 116 9.07 -4.94 -1.76
N GLN A 117 9.02 -5.80 -0.75
CA GLN A 117 10.18 -6.07 0.09
C GLN A 117 11.27 -6.84 -0.62
N ILE A 118 10.92 -7.79 -1.49
CA ILE A 118 11.90 -8.46 -2.35
C ILE A 118 12.59 -7.43 -3.27
N GLY A 119 11.82 -6.52 -3.88
CA GLY A 119 12.37 -5.45 -4.71
C GLY A 119 13.36 -4.57 -3.96
N ILE A 120 12.97 -4.07 -2.79
CA ILE A 120 13.85 -3.25 -1.94
C ILE A 120 15.07 -4.05 -1.45
N SER A 121 14.91 -5.32 -1.11
CA SER A 121 16.03 -6.17 -0.69
C SER A 121 17.07 -6.33 -1.80
N ILE A 122 16.65 -6.55 -3.05
CA ILE A 122 17.56 -6.64 -4.19
C ILE A 122 18.31 -5.32 -4.38
N VAL A 123 17.59 -4.19 -4.42
CA VAL A 123 18.21 -2.86 -4.55
C VAL A 123 19.23 -2.62 -3.43
N SER A 124 18.86 -2.95 -2.19
CA SER A 124 19.73 -2.79 -1.02
C SER A 124 21.01 -3.61 -1.14
N ILE A 125 20.92 -4.88 -1.55
CA ILE A 125 22.09 -5.76 -1.74
C ILE A 125 23.02 -5.20 -2.82
N VAL A 126 22.47 -4.74 -3.95
CA VAL A 126 23.26 -4.12 -5.02
C VAL A 126 23.99 -2.87 -4.50
N CYS A 127 23.30 -2.00 -3.76
CA CYS A 127 23.91 -0.82 -3.15
C CYS A 127 25.02 -1.18 -2.16
N TRP A 128 24.84 -2.23 -1.34
CA TRP A 128 25.88 -2.72 -0.44
C TRP A 128 27.13 -3.18 -1.21
N ILE A 129 26.95 -3.97 -2.28
CA ILE A 129 28.06 -4.45 -3.11
C ILE A 129 28.80 -3.27 -3.75
N LEU A 130 28.09 -2.31 -4.34
CA LEU A 130 28.69 -1.11 -4.93
C LEU A 130 29.44 -0.27 -3.89
N SER A 131 28.90 -0.17 -2.68
CA SER A 131 29.53 0.57 -1.58
C SER A 131 30.89 -0.05 -1.20
N CYS A 132 31.00 -1.39 -1.22
CA CYS A 132 32.27 -2.08 -1.00
C CYS A 132 33.35 -1.76 -2.06
N LEU A 133 32.96 -1.29 -3.25
CA LEU A 133 33.90 -0.87 -4.29
C LEU A 133 34.26 0.62 -4.19
N ILE A 134 33.27 1.46 -3.84
CA ILE A 134 33.41 2.91 -3.85
C ILE A 134 34.10 3.42 -2.57
N ILE A 135 33.72 2.91 -1.40
CA ILE A 135 34.24 3.39 -0.10
C ILE A 135 35.76 3.21 0.01
N PRO A 136 36.37 2.07 -0.37
CA PRO A 136 37.82 1.89 -0.28
C PRO A 136 38.62 2.88 -1.15
N ILE A 137 38.05 3.39 -2.23
CA ILE A 137 38.72 4.37 -3.11
C ILE A 137 38.96 5.67 -2.34
N PHE A 138 37.96 6.16 -1.60
CA PHE A 138 38.10 7.37 -0.78
C PHE A 138 39.07 7.16 0.38
N ILE A 139 39.07 5.97 1.00
CA ILE A 139 40.03 5.62 2.04
C ILE A 139 41.46 5.61 1.47
N ALA A 140 41.67 5.03 0.29
CA ALA A 140 42.97 5.00 -0.37
C ALA A 140 43.48 6.41 -0.72
N LEU A 141 42.59 7.30 -1.19
CA LEU A 141 42.94 8.69 -1.47
C LEU A 141 43.33 9.44 -0.20
N ALA A 142 42.56 9.30 0.89
CA ALA A 142 42.89 9.90 2.17
C ALA A 142 44.24 9.39 2.71
N ALA A 143 44.47 8.07 2.63
CA ALA A 143 45.74 7.47 3.04
C ALA A 143 46.92 8.00 2.20
N THR A 144 46.73 8.23 0.91
CA THR A 144 47.74 8.82 0.02
C THR A 144 48.08 10.24 0.46
N VAL A 145 47.08 11.09 0.71
CA VAL A 145 47.29 12.47 1.18
C VAL A 145 48.07 12.47 2.50
N VAL A 146 47.65 11.64 3.45
CA VAL A 146 48.31 11.53 4.75
C VAL A 146 49.76 11.05 4.59
N GLY A 147 50.00 10.07 3.72
CA GLY A 147 51.35 9.58 3.40
C GLY A 147 52.24 10.66 2.80
N VAL A 148 51.71 11.46 1.87
CA VAL A 148 52.43 12.59 1.27
C VAL A 148 52.78 13.64 2.32
N VAL A 149 51.81 14.03 3.17
CA VAL A 149 52.04 15.03 4.23
C VAL A 149 53.15 14.58 5.17
N PHE A 150 53.08 13.35 5.68
CA PHE A 150 54.13 12.85 6.56
C PHE A 150 55.47 12.64 5.85
N GLY A 151 55.45 12.26 4.57
CA GLY A 151 56.66 12.16 3.75
C GLY A 151 57.39 13.50 3.62
N VAL A 152 56.64 14.59 3.38
CA VAL A 152 57.20 15.95 3.35
C VAL A 152 57.79 16.35 4.70
N LEU A 153 57.06 16.13 5.80
CA LEU A 153 57.55 16.44 7.15
C LEU A 153 58.84 15.67 7.49
N ALA A 154 58.90 14.38 7.12
CA ALA A 154 60.08 13.56 7.29
C ALA A 154 61.26 14.08 6.45
N GLY A 155 61.00 14.47 5.19
CA GLY A 155 62.02 15.04 4.31
C GLY A 155 62.61 16.34 4.84
N ILE A 156 61.79 17.23 5.40
CA ILE A 156 62.24 18.47 6.05
C ILE A 156 63.16 18.15 7.23
N LYS A 157 62.74 17.23 8.11
CA LYS A 157 63.54 16.82 9.28
C LYS A 157 64.84 16.12 8.90
N ALA A 158 64.82 15.30 7.84
CA ALA A 158 66.01 14.66 7.30
C ALA A 158 67.00 15.68 6.72
N ASN A 159 66.51 16.77 6.11
CA ASN A 159 67.36 17.87 5.64
C ASN A 159 68.09 18.58 6.79
N GLU A 160 67.47 18.65 7.98
CA GLU A 160 68.08 19.14 9.23
C GLU A 160 69.02 18.11 9.89
N GLY A 161 69.23 16.94 9.28
CA GLY A 161 70.00 15.83 9.85
C GLY A 161 69.30 15.11 11.02
N GLN A 162 68.00 15.36 11.22
CA GLN A 162 67.20 14.75 12.28
C GLN A 162 66.43 13.54 11.75
N LEU A 163 66.42 12.45 12.52
CA LEU A 163 65.62 11.28 12.19
C LEU A 163 64.14 11.53 12.53
N TYR A 164 63.27 11.54 11.52
CA TYR A 164 61.83 11.64 11.73
C TYR A 164 61.20 10.26 11.90
N THR A 165 60.58 10.03 13.06
CA THR A 165 59.79 8.82 13.30
C THR A 165 58.34 9.07 12.92
N TYR A 166 57.85 8.37 11.90
CA TYR A 166 56.46 8.48 11.47
C TYR A 166 55.51 8.01 12.59
N PRO A 167 54.49 8.81 12.95
CA PRO A 167 53.60 8.51 14.07
C PRO A 167 52.71 7.26 13.86
N MET A 168 52.59 6.77 12.61
CA MET A 168 51.84 5.56 12.26
C MET A 168 52.72 4.38 11.81
N SER A 169 54.03 4.39 12.11
CA SER A 169 54.91 3.25 11.84
C SER A 169 54.78 2.14 12.90
N PHE A 170 53.57 1.60 13.07
CA PHE A 170 53.31 0.51 14.02
C PHE A 170 53.90 -0.85 13.57
N LEU A 171 54.10 -1.05 12.26
CA LEU A 171 54.78 -2.21 11.69
C LEU A 171 56.22 -1.84 11.28
N LYS A 172 57.22 -2.27 12.05
CA LYS A 172 58.64 -2.18 11.65
C LYS A 172 59.07 -3.47 10.96
N LEU A 173 59.01 -3.49 9.64
CA LEU A 173 59.24 -4.69 8.82
C LEU A 173 60.70 -4.91 8.40
N VAL A 174 61.55 -3.88 8.53
CA VAL A 174 62.97 -3.94 8.15
C VAL A 174 63.81 -3.43 9.32
N LYS A 175 64.98 -4.05 9.52
CA LYS A 175 65.90 -3.79 10.63
C LYS A 175 67.29 -3.48 10.12
#